data_AF-A0A564W4H5-F1
#
_entry.id   AF-A0A564W4H5-F1
#
_cell.length_a   1.000
_cell.length_b   1.000
_cell.length_c   1.000
_cell.angle_alpha   90.00
_cell.angle_beta   90.00
_cell.angle_gamma   90.00
#
_symmetry.space_group_name_H-M   'P 1'
#
loop_
_entity.id
_entity.type
_entity.pdbx_description
1 polymer ?
#
loop_
_entity_poly.entity_id
_entity_poly.type
_entity_poly.pdbx_seq_one_letter_code
_entity_poly.pdbx_strand_id
1 'polypeptide(L)'
;MSLQMSGQVPGGYVRQLSLNHAVETVASAGYKRELFVSMADPLLAVHFQAAPEQKLHLEISLESEIRYEKIKNCEDTVLLSGRAPSYVAPPYYDCPEPVVYEAGKGIRQNCRHLRREALDRSGNGSWIIRKQRSITAMYPICMAFIPET
;
A
#
# COMPACT_ATOMS: atom_id res chain seq x y z
N MET A 1 5.05 -9.58 -13.99
CA MET A 1 4.11 -8.45 -13.77
C MET A 1 3.20 -8.34 -14.97
N SER A 2 1.90 -8.49 -14.80
CA SER A 2 0.92 -8.10 -15.82
C SER A 2 -0.40 -7.73 -15.15
N LEU A 3 -0.69 -6.43 -15.05
CA LEU A 3 -2.07 -5.99 -14.96
C LEU A 3 -2.71 -6.27 -16.32
N GLN A 4 -3.44 -7.38 -16.44
CA GLN A 4 -4.35 -7.58 -17.57
C GLN A 4 -5.59 -6.71 -17.33
N MET A 5 -5.59 -5.51 -17.90
CA MET A 5 -6.83 -4.79 -18.15
C MET A 5 -7.44 -5.36 -19.42
N SER A 6 -8.67 -5.89 -19.34
CA SER A 6 -9.42 -6.34 -20.52
C SER A 6 -9.47 -5.22 -21.55
N GLY A 7 -9.07 -5.52 -22.80
CA GLY A 7 -8.71 -4.57 -23.86
C GLY A 7 -9.81 -3.62 -24.35
N GLN A 8 -10.18 -2.64 -23.54
CA GLN A 8 -10.69 -1.36 -24.02
C GLN A 8 -9.64 -0.30 -23.72
N VAL A 9 -9.22 0.47 -24.74
CA VAL A 9 -8.45 1.70 -24.51
C VAL A 9 -9.31 2.57 -23.59
N PRO A 10 -8.93 2.79 -22.32
CA PRO A 10 -9.77 3.57 -21.43
C PRO A 10 -9.73 5.02 -21.93
N GLY A 11 -10.81 5.48 -22.56
CA GLY A 11 -10.97 6.89 -22.86
C GLY A 11 -11.03 7.68 -21.55
N GLY A 12 -10.36 8.84 -21.50
CA GLY A 12 -10.50 9.78 -20.39
C GLY A 12 -9.70 9.43 -19.12
N TYR A 13 -8.52 8.84 -19.25
CA TYR A 13 -7.58 8.77 -18.12
C TYR A 13 -7.17 10.17 -17.68
N VAL A 14 -7.40 10.48 -16.41
CA VAL A 14 -6.98 11.74 -15.78
C VAL A 14 -6.31 11.41 -14.45
N ARG A 15 -5.14 12.02 -14.22
CA ARG A 15 -4.43 11.98 -12.95
C ARG A 15 -4.07 13.39 -12.53
N GLN A 16 -4.42 13.76 -11.31
CA GLN A 16 -4.18 15.10 -10.77
C GLN A 16 -3.85 15.03 -9.28
N LEU A 17 -3.06 16.00 -8.82
CA LEU A 17 -2.82 16.26 -7.41
C LEU A 17 -3.36 17.66 -7.09
N SER A 18 -4.36 17.74 -6.23
CA SER A 18 -4.89 19.02 -5.76
C SER A 18 -4.01 19.56 -4.65
N LEU A 19 -3.36 20.71 -4.88
CA LEU A 19 -2.53 21.37 -3.86
C LEU A 19 -3.37 22.03 -2.75
N ASN A 20 -4.61 22.43 -3.04
CA ASN A 20 -5.50 23.03 -2.05
C ASN A 20 -6.05 22.00 -1.06
N HIS A 21 -6.17 20.73 -1.48
CA HIS A 21 -6.76 19.66 -0.67
C HIS A 21 -5.75 18.57 -0.29
N ALA A 22 -4.54 18.57 -0.85
CA ALA A 22 -3.54 17.51 -0.70
C ALA A 22 -4.07 16.10 -1.06
N VAL A 23 -4.99 16.03 -2.03
CA VAL A 23 -5.59 14.78 -2.52
C VAL A 23 -5.12 14.49 -3.94
N GLU A 24 -4.58 13.30 -4.15
CA GLU A 24 -4.36 12.74 -5.49
C GLU A 24 -5.65 12.09 -5.98
N THR A 25 -6.08 12.41 -7.20
CA THR A 25 -7.21 11.76 -7.87
C THR A 25 -6.77 11.14 -9.19
N VAL A 26 -7.12 9.87 -9.40
CA VAL A 26 -6.99 9.17 -10.67
C VAL A 26 -8.37 8.72 -11.11
N ALA A 27 -8.78 9.07 -12.32
CA ALA A 27 -10.04 8.66 -12.91
C ALA A 27 -9.82 8.05 -14.29
N SER A 28 -10.53 6.98 -14.61
CA SER A 28 -10.45 6.31 -15.91
C SER A 28 -11.65 5.42 -16.13
N ALA A 29 -12.33 5.54 -17.27
CA ALA A 29 -13.40 4.65 -17.71
C ALA A 29 -14.46 4.31 -16.63
N GLY A 30 -14.89 5.31 -15.85
CA GLY A 30 -15.90 5.14 -14.79
C GLY A 30 -15.36 4.72 -13.42
N TYR A 31 -14.06 4.49 -13.29
CA TYR A 31 -13.39 4.25 -12.02
C TYR A 31 -12.71 5.52 -11.51
N LYS A 32 -12.74 5.72 -10.20
CA LYS A 32 -12.07 6.81 -9.49
C LYS A 32 -11.28 6.25 -8.31
N ARG A 33 -10.04 6.72 -8.14
CA ARG A 33 -9.19 6.50 -6.97
C ARG A 33 -8.82 7.85 -6.37
N GLU A 34 -9.00 7.99 -5.07
CA GLU A 34 -8.54 9.13 -4.29
C GLU A 34 -7.53 8.66 -3.25
N LEU A 35 -6.43 9.40 -3.08
CA LEU A 35 -5.40 9.10 -2.10
C LEU A 35 -4.98 10.37 -1.38
N PHE A 36 -4.83 10.25 -0.06
CA PHE A 36 -4.23 11.29 0.77
C PHE A 36 -3.51 10.66 1.96
N VAL A 37 -2.60 11.43 2.55
CA VAL A 37 -1.92 11.08 3.81
C VAL A 37 -2.44 12.05 4.87
N SER A 38 -3.07 11.51 5.91
CA SER A 38 -3.63 12.32 6.98
C SER A 38 -2.56 12.63 8.03
N MET A 39 -2.54 13.88 8.48
CA MET A 39 -1.73 14.32 9.61
C MET A 39 -2.48 14.19 10.93
N ALA A 40 -3.81 14.36 10.91
CA ALA A 40 -4.65 14.24 12.11
C ALA A 40 -4.80 12.77 12.54
N ASP A 41 -4.93 11.88 11.55
CA ASP A 41 -4.91 10.44 11.73
C ASP A 41 -3.65 9.92 11.02
N PRO A 42 -2.63 9.35 11.68
CA PRO A 42 -1.35 9.00 11.06
C PRO A 42 -1.49 7.76 10.15
N LEU A 43 -2.16 7.93 9.02
CA LEU A 43 -2.47 6.90 8.06
C LEU A 43 -2.47 7.45 6.63
N LEU A 44 -2.14 6.57 5.69
CA LEU A 44 -2.43 6.78 4.27
C LEU A 44 -3.80 6.17 3.97
N ALA A 45 -4.68 6.94 3.36
CA ALA A 45 -6.02 6.49 2.96
C ALA A 45 -6.10 6.43 1.43
N VAL A 46 -6.67 5.33 0.93
CA VAL A 46 -6.98 5.17 -0.49
C VAL A 46 -8.44 4.79 -0.63
N HIS A 47 -9.20 5.61 -1.35
CA HIS A 47 -10.60 5.35 -1.66
C HIS A 47 -10.74 4.98 -3.14
N PHE A 48 -11.34 3.82 -3.42
CA PHE A 48 -11.71 3.42 -4.77
C PHE A 48 -13.22 3.50 -4.93
N GLN A 49 -13.68 3.97 -6.07
CA GLN A 49 -15.08 4.10 -6.42
C GLN A 49 -15.30 3.71 -7.88
N ALA A 50 -16.36 2.94 -8.13
CA ALA A 50 -16.85 2.64 -9.47
C ALA A 50 -18.14 3.43 -9.77
N ALA A 51 -18.36 3.73 -11.05
CA ALA A 51 -19.61 4.28 -11.55
C ALA A 51 -20.80 3.35 -11.18
N PRO A 52 -22.03 3.88 -11.07
CA PRO A 52 -23.20 3.11 -10.63
C PRO A 52 -23.42 1.77 -11.37
N GLU A 53 -23.11 1.71 -12.66
CA GLU A 53 -23.28 0.53 -13.51
C GLU A 53 -22.08 -0.44 -13.50
N GLN A 54 -21.01 -0.09 -12.78
CA GLN A 54 -19.75 -0.84 -12.74
C GLN A 54 -19.49 -1.43 -11.35
N LYS A 55 -18.69 -2.49 -11.30
CA LYS A 55 -18.27 -3.14 -10.05
C LYS A 55 -16.75 -3.10 -9.91
N LEU A 56 -16.28 -2.97 -8.68
CA LEU A 56 -14.86 -3.08 -8.34
C LEU A 56 -14.48 -4.55 -8.17
N HIS A 57 -13.41 -4.91 -8.87
CA HIS A 57 -12.66 -6.15 -8.69
C HIS A 57 -11.19 -5.76 -8.50
N LEU A 58 -10.69 -5.87 -7.27
CA LEU A 58 -9.36 -5.38 -6.91
C LEU A 58 -8.61 -6.43 -6.11
N GLU A 59 -7.34 -6.62 -6.41
CA GLU A 59 -6.43 -7.37 -5.55
C GLU A 59 -5.47 -6.40 -4.85
N ILE A 60 -5.45 -6.41 -3.52
CA ILE A 60 -4.54 -5.57 -2.73
C ILE A 60 -3.51 -6.47 -2.04
N SER A 61 -2.23 -6.19 -2.26
CA SER A 61 -1.10 -6.80 -1.56
C SER A 61 -0.14 -5.72 -1.05
N LEU A 62 0.58 -6.04 0.03
CA LEU A 62 1.70 -5.24 0.53
C LEU A 62 2.99 -5.98 0.25
N GLU A 63 3.99 -5.27 -0.26
CA GLU A 63 5.32 -5.79 -0.61
C GLU A 63 6.37 -4.74 -0.25
N SER A 64 7.60 -5.18 0.00
CA SER A 64 8.74 -4.33 0.38
C SER A 64 10.01 -4.90 -0.24
N GLU A 65 10.91 -4.01 -0.68
CA GLU A 65 12.26 -4.39 -1.13
C GLU A 65 13.16 -4.76 0.06
N ILE A 66 12.90 -4.16 1.24
CA ILE A 66 13.57 -4.53 2.49
C ILE A 66 13.00 -5.84 2.99
N ARG A 67 13.85 -6.72 3.56
CA ARG A 67 13.45 -8.01 4.14
C ARG A 67 12.26 -7.86 5.08
N TYR A 68 11.19 -8.58 4.77
CA TYR A 68 9.91 -8.48 5.46
C TYR A 68 9.21 -9.83 5.54
N GLU A 69 8.27 -9.92 6.47
CA GLU A 69 7.37 -11.04 6.69
C GLU A 69 5.92 -10.54 6.62
N LYS A 70 5.08 -11.29 5.92
CA LYS A 70 3.63 -11.04 5.88
C LYS A 70 2.98 -11.82 7.02
N ILE A 71 2.63 -11.11 8.09
CA ILE A 71 1.88 -11.67 9.21
C ILE A 71 0.40 -11.47 8.93
N LYS A 72 -0.33 -12.58 8.83
CA LYS A 72 -1.79 -12.56 8.71
C LYS A 72 -2.39 -12.62 10.10
N ASN A 73 -2.96 -11.51 10.57
CA ASN A 73 -3.69 -11.50 11.83
C ASN A 73 -5.15 -11.92 11.63
N CYS A 74 -5.77 -12.44 12.68
CA CYS A 74 -7.22 -12.66 12.72
C CYS A 74 -7.95 -11.31 12.57
N GLU A 75 -9.08 -11.34 11.84
CA GLU A 75 -10.01 -10.21 11.63
C GLU A 75 -9.56 -9.14 10.62
N ASP A 76 -9.35 -9.56 9.37
CA ASP A 76 -9.33 -8.66 8.19
C ASP A 76 -8.18 -7.66 8.09
N THR A 77 -7.08 -7.91 8.80
CA THR A 77 -5.88 -7.07 8.75
C THR A 77 -4.66 -7.86 8.25
N VAL A 78 -3.88 -7.24 7.37
CA VAL A 78 -2.56 -7.74 6.97
C VAL A 78 -1.51 -6.85 7.59
N LEU A 79 -0.58 -7.48 8.29
CA LEU A 79 0.58 -6.83 8.86
C LEU A 79 1.80 -7.23 8.03
N LEU A 80 2.44 -6.23 7.42
CA LEU A 80 3.79 -6.37 6.91
C LEU A 80 4.74 -5.94 8.03
N SER A 81 5.58 -6.86 8.50
CA SER A 81 6.57 -6.61 9.55
C SER A 81 7.95 -6.85 8.96
N GLY A 82 8.89 -5.94 9.18
CA GLY A 82 10.23 -6.04 8.63
C GLY A 82 11.24 -5.33 9.51
N ARG A 83 12.51 -5.48 9.14
CA ARG A 83 13.63 -4.84 9.82
C ARG A 83 14.53 -4.21 8.76
N ALA A 84 14.77 -2.91 8.91
CA ALA A 84 15.66 -2.17 8.04
C ALA A 84 17.08 -2.77 8.10
N PRO A 85 17.85 -2.69 7.00
CA PRO A 85 19.27 -3.05 7.02
C PRO A 85 20.02 -2.25 8.07
N SER A 86 21.10 -2.81 8.61
CA SER A 86 21.97 -2.09 9.56
C SER A 86 22.87 -1.09 8.86
N TYR A 87 23.16 -1.30 7.57
CA TYR A 87 23.94 -0.40 6.75
C TYR A 87 23.47 -0.44 5.29
N VAL A 88 23.44 0.74 4.67
CA VAL A 88 23.23 0.92 3.24
C VAL A 88 24.32 1.86 2.72
N ALA A 89 25.16 1.36 1.82
CA ALA A 89 26.18 2.17 1.16
C ALA A 89 25.53 3.26 0.29
N PRO A 90 26.10 4.47 0.25
CA PRO A 90 25.65 5.49 -0.68
C PRO A 90 25.75 5.00 -2.14
N PRO A 91 24.86 5.45 -3.05
CA PRO A 91 24.84 4.95 -4.43
C PRO A 91 26.15 5.20 -5.22
N TYR A 92 26.94 6.18 -4.79
CA TYR A 92 28.21 6.55 -5.40
C TYR A 92 29.41 5.78 -4.83
N TYR A 93 29.21 4.98 -3.78
CA TYR A 93 30.28 4.23 -3.12
C TYR A 93 30.25 2.78 -3.61
N ASP A 94 31.22 2.44 -4.47
CA ASP A 94 31.35 1.08 -4.97
C ASP A 94 31.91 0.18 -3.87
N CYS A 95 31.09 -0.77 -3.43
CA CYS A 95 31.49 -1.76 -2.44
C CYS A 95 30.83 -3.12 -2.75
N PRO A 96 31.47 -4.22 -2.36
CA PRO A 96 30.96 -5.56 -2.66
C PRO A 96 29.58 -5.85 -2.05
N GLU A 97 29.32 -5.36 -0.84
CA GLU A 97 28.04 -5.53 -0.12
C GLU A 97 27.45 -4.16 0.26
N PRO A 98 26.65 -3.54 -0.63
CA PRO A 98 26.06 -2.23 -0.36
C PRO A 98 24.89 -2.27 0.61
N VAL A 99 24.30 -3.43 0.89
CA VAL A 99 23.15 -3.57 1.81
C VAL A 99 23.43 -4.68 2.79
N VAL A 100 23.64 -4.33 4.06
CA VAL A 100 24.03 -5.28 5.11
C VAL A 100 22.90 -5.45 6.12
N TYR A 101 22.59 -6.71 6.44
CA TYR A 101 21.62 -7.09 7.45
C TYR A 101 22.31 -7.86 8.57
N GLU A 102 22.41 -7.26 9.75
CA GLU A 102 22.93 -7.91 10.94
C GLU A 102 21.80 -8.28 11.91
N ALA A 103 21.89 -9.46 12.51
CA ALA A 103 20.90 -9.92 13.48
C ALA A 103 20.80 -8.94 14.66
N GLY A 104 19.58 -8.54 15.02
CA GLY A 104 19.33 -7.64 16.15
C GLY A 104 19.59 -6.15 15.89
N LYS A 105 20.26 -5.77 14.80
CA LYS A 105 20.49 -4.37 14.40
C LYS A 105 19.45 -3.89 13.38
N GLY A 106 19.36 -2.58 13.16
CA GLY A 106 18.39 -1.98 12.25
C GLY A 106 17.00 -1.77 12.88
N ILE A 107 16.28 -0.78 12.34
CA ILE A 107 14.99 -0.31 12.88
C ILE A 107 13.87 -1.26 12.45
N ARG A 108 12.97 -1.59 13.39
CA ARG A 108 11.77 -2.39 13.06
C ARG A 108 10.72 -1.51 12.38
N GLN A 109 10.14 -2.03 11.31
CA GLN A 109 9.11 -1.37 10.52
C GLN A 109 7.88 -2.26 10.47
N ASN A 110 6.73 -1.68 10.79
CA ASN A 110 5.44 -2.36 10.74
C ASN A 110 4.48 -1.53 9.90
N CYS A 111 3.94 -2.12 8.84
CA CYS A 111 2.88 -1.54 8.04
C CYS A 111 1.63 -2.42 8.21
N ARG A 112 0.56 -1.85 8.77
CA ARG A 112 -0.70 -2.55 8.92
C ARG A 112 -1.69 -2.04 7.89
N HIS A 113 -2.32 -2.94 7.16
CA HIS A 113 -3.50 -2.64 6.36
C HIS A 113 -4.75 -2.84 7.23
N LEU A 114 -5.52 -1.78 7.41
CA LEU A 114 -6.82 -1.77 8.06
C LEU A 114 -7.92 -1.55 7.02
N ARG A 115 -8.99 -2.33 7.10
CA ARG A 115 -10.15 -2.19 6.22
C ARG A 115 -11.43 -1.99 7.04
N ARG A 116 -12.34 -1.17 6.51
CA ARG A 116 -13.64 -0.87 7.13
C ARG A 116 -14.81 -1.77 6.65
N GLU A 117 -14.76 -2.42 5.48
CA GLU A 117 -15.91 -3.20 4.96
C GLU A 117 -15.58 -4.41 4.05
N ALA A 118 -15.92 -5.63 4.50
CA ALA A 118 -16.19 -6.91 3.82
C ALA A 118 -15.28 -7.39 2.65
N LEU A 119 -14.51 -8.46 2.89
CA LEU A 119 -13.61 -9.10 1.93
C LEU A 119 -13.93 -10.56 1.67
N ASP A 120 -13.64 -11.02 0.45
CA ASP A 120 -13.51 -12.44 0.14
C ASP A 120 -12.03 -12.86 0.18
N ARG A 121 -11.73 -13.96 0.87
CA ARG A 121 -10.36 -14.38 1.21
C ARG A 121 -9.63 -14.93 -0.03
N SER A 122 -8.38 -14.51 -0.24
CA SER A 122 -7.43 -15.26 -1.07
C SER A 122 -6.31 -15.84 -0.19
N GLY A 123 -5.78 -17.00 -0.57
CA GLY A 123 -4.91 -17.85 0.25
C GLY A 123 -3.52 -17.30 0.55
N ASN A 124 -3.03 -16.30 -0.20
CA ASN A 124 -1.59 -16.00 -0.28
C ASN A 124 -1.17 -14.62 0.27
N GLY A 125 -1.90 -14.06 1.25
CA GLY A 125 -1.58 -12.74 1.80
C GLY A 125 -1.91 -11.57 0.85
N SER A 126 -2.68 -11.87 -0.20
CA SER A 126 -3.36 -10.91 -1.05
C SER A 126 -4.87 -11.00 -0.80
N TRP A 127 -5.57 -9.93 -1.18
CA TRP A 127 -6.97 -9.74 -0.87
C TRP A 127 -7.76 -9.45 -2.13
N ILE A 128 -8.73 -10.30 -2.48
CA ILE A 128 -9.56 -10.09 -3.66
C ILE A 128 -10.89 -9.47 -3.24
N ILE A 129 -11.06 -8.19 -3.55
CA ILE A 129 -12.30 -7.46 -3.39
C ILE A 129 -13.16 -7.77 -4.61
N ARG A 130 -14.37 -8.29 -4.40
CA ARG A 130 -15.33 -8.57 -5.47
C ARG A 130 -16.64 -7.83 -5.21
N LYS A 131 -17.23 -7.28 -6.28
CA LYS A 131 -18.62 -6.77 -6.32
C LYS A 131 -18.92 -5.59 -5.38
N GLN A 132 -17.93 -4.79 -4.99
CA GLN A 132 -18.18 -3.54 -4.25
C GLN A 132 -18.27 -2.33 -5.18
N ARG A 133 -19.07 -1.34 -4.77
CA ARG A 133 -19.18 -0.04 -5.47
C ARG A 133 -18.08 0.93 -5.05
N SER A 134 -17.67 0.85 -3.80
CA SER A 134 -16.59 1.66 -3.24
C SER A 134 -15.88 0.91 -2.13
N ILE A 135 -14.60 1.21 -1.91
CA ILE A 135 -13.80 0.67 -0.82
C ILE A 135 -12.79 1.70 -0.35
N THR A 136 -12.63 1.84 0.97
CA THR A 136 -11.53 2.59 1.58
C THR A 136 -10.54 1.64 2.23
N ALA A 137 -9.29 1.73 1.79
CA ALA A 137 -8.14 1.07 2.39
C ALA A 137 -7.36 2.07 3.24
N MET A 138 -7.02 1.69 4.47
CA MET A 138 -6.23 2.53 5.38
C MET A 138 -4.92 1.82 5.72
N TYR A 139 -3.83 2.57 5.68
CA TYR A 139 -2.48 2.06 5.89
C TYR A 139 -1.80 2.90 6.96
N PRO A 140 -2.01 2.60 8.26
CA PRO A 140 -1.10 3.06 9.30
C PRO A 140 0.27 2.41 9.10
N ILE A 141 1.29 3.25 8.98
CA ILE A 141 2.69 2.84 8.94
C ILE A 141 3.33 3.33 10.23
N CYS A 142 3.88 2.40 11.00
CA CYS A 142 4.59 2.72 12.23
C CYS A 142 6.03 2.22 12.11
N MET A 143 6.97 3.14 12.31
CA MET A 143 8.38 2.82 12.46
C MET A 143 8.77 2.98 13.93
N ALA A 144 9.36 1.95 14.52
CA ALA A 144 9.83 2.01 15.90
C ALA A 144 11.21 2.70 15.93
N PHE A 145 11.23 4.01 15.72
CA PHE A 145 12.42 4.83 15.91
C PHE A 145 12.40 5.42 17.33
N ILE A 146 13.29 4.93 18.19
CA ILE A 146 13.57 5.56 19.48
C ILE A 146 14.79 6.45 19.22
N PRO A 147 14.65 7.78 19.22
CA PRO A 147 15.82 8.65 19.12
C PRO A 147 16.70 8.41 20.35
N GLU A 148 17.99 8.14 20.13
CA GLU A 148 18.97 8.20 21.22
C GLU A 148 19.06 9.67 21.68
N THR A 149 18.70 9.91 22.94
CA THR A 149 18.79 11.21 23.63
C THR A 149 20.14 11.41 24.28
#